data_AF-V3ZM98-F1
#
_entry.id   AF-V3ZM98-F1
#
_cell.length_a   1.000
_cell.length_b   1.000
_cell.length_c   1.000
_cell.angle_alpha   90.00
_cell.angle_beta   90.00
_cell.angle_gamma   90.00
#
_symmetry.space_group_name_H-M   'P 1'
#
loop_
_entity.id
_entity.type
_entity.pdbx_description
1 polymer ?
#
loop_
_entity_poly.entity_id
_entity_poly.type
_entity_poly.pdbx_seq_one_letter_code
_entity_poly.pdbx_strand_id
1 'polypeptide(L)'
;GPVAIIPLIVGQFTIILLIVGPITVTFLIVGPITIILLIVGPITITLLIVGPITVTFLIVGPITIILLIVGPITITLLIVGPITVTFLIVGPITIILLIVGPITITFLIVGPITIMLLIVGPITTFEIG
;
A
#
# COMPACT_ATOMS: atom_id res chain seq x y z
N GLY A 1 21.38 -8.08 4.14
CA GLY A 1 20.33 -9.05 3.75
C GLY A 1 18.98 -8.34 3.74
N PRO A 2 17.93 -8.90 3.12
CA PRO A 2 16.60 -8.30 3.17
C PRO A 2 16.11 -8.25 4.62
N VAL A 3 15.58 -7.10 5.04
CA VAL A 3 14.88 -7.01 6.33
C VAL A 3 13.51 -7.66 6.16
N ALA A 4 13.06 -8.42 7.16
CA ALA A 4 11.72 -8.99 7.21
C ALA A 4 11.01 -8.53 8.48
N ILE A 5 9.81 -7.96 8.34
CA ILE A 5 8.98 -7.49 9.45
C ILE A 5 7.64 -8.22 9.40
N ILE A 6 7.29 -8.94 10.47
CA ILE A 6 6.07 -9.78 10.53
C ILE A 6 5.37 -9.64 11.89
N PRO A 7 4.71 -8.52 12.21
CA PRO A 7 4.02 -8.36 13.48
C PRO A 7 2.54 -8.70 13.36
N LEU A 8 2.02 -9.22 14.47
CA LEU A 8 0.62 -9.41 14.74
C LEU A 8 0.18 -8.34 15.74
N ILE A 9 -0.78 -7.51 15.37
CA ILE A 9 -1.17 -6.35 16.18
C ILE A 9 -2.69 -6.33 16.39
N VAL A 10 -3.09 -6.11 17.65
CA VAL A 10 -4.49 -5.96 18.05
C VAL A 10 -4.65 -4.62 18.78
N GLY A 11 -5.61 -3.81 18.35
CA GLY A 11 -5.87 -2.47 18.88
C GLY A 11 -5.38 -1.37 17.96
N GLN A 12 -5.31 -0.14 18.49
CA GLN A 12 -4.85 1.03 17.74
C GLN A 12 -3.34 1.19 17.84
N PHE A 13 -2.69 1.45 16.71
CA PHE A 13 -1.25 1.68 16.68
C PHE A 13 -0.83 2.51 15.47
N THR A 14 0.42 2.97 15.53
CA THR A 14 1.06 3.73 14.47
C THR A 14 2.41 3.09 14.16
N ILE A 15 2.71 2.94 12.87
CA ILE A 15 3.99 2.42 12.38
C ILE A 15 4.70 3.53 11.62
N ILE A 16 5.95 3.77 11.99
CA ILE A 16 6.85 4.68 11.27
C ILE A 16 8.12 3.92 10.98
N LEU A 17 8.53 3.86 9.71
CA LEU A 17 9.68 3.08 9.31
C LEU A 17 10.50 3.80 8.23
N LEU A 18 11.82 3.83 8.44
CA LEU A 18 12.82 4.41 7.57
C LEU A 18 13.83 3.33 7.19
N ILE A 19 13.96 3.02 5.90
CA ILE A 19 14.86 1.96 5.44
C ILE A 19 15.64 2.38 4.20
N VAL A 20 16.91 1.98 4.19
CA VAL A 20 17.76 1.96 3.01
C VAL A 20 18.14 0.53 2.71
N GLY A 21 17.78 0.04 1.52
CA GLY A 21 17.99 -1.32 1.08
C GLY A 21 16.69 -2.11 0.90
N PRO A 22 16.81 -3.38 0.49
CA PRO A 22 15.65 -4.23 0.22
C PRO A 22 14.91 -4.61 1.50
N ILE A 23 13.58 -4.55 1.47
CA ILE A 23 12.73 -5.00 2.57
C ILE A 23 11.51 -5.79 2.09
N THR A 24 11.14 -6.79 2.88
CA THR A 24 9.84 -7.44 2.85
C THR A 24 9.08 -7.17 4.14
N VAL A 25 7.83 -6.73 4.02
CA VAL A 25 6.97 -6.45 5.17
C VAL A 25 5.66 -7.20 5.04
N THR A 26 5.27 -7.92 6.09
CA THR A 26 3.99 -8.58 6.21
C THR A 26 3.30 -8.12 7.49
N PHE A 27 2.08 -7.62 7.42
CA PHE A 27 1.32 -7.21 8.59
C PHE A 27 -0.01 -7.97 8.71
N LEU A 28 -0.32 -8.45 9.91
CA LEU A 28 -1.65 -8.95 10.27
C LEU A 28 -2.20 -8.11 11.42
N ILE A 29 -3.31 -7.42 11.15
CA ILE A 29 -3.77 -6.34 12.01
C ILE A 29 -5.27 -6.43 12.25
N VAL A 30 -5.67 -6.28 13.51
CA VAL A 30 -7.06 -6.08 13.91
C VAL A 30 -7.18 -4.79 14.72
N GLY A 31 -7.78 -3.76 14.12
CA GLY A 31 -7.97 -2.44 14.72
C GLY A 31 -7.51 -1.30 13.82
N PRO A 32 -7.72 -0.04 14.25
CA PRO A 32 -7.32 1.14 13.49
C PRO A 32 -5.80 1.27 13.39
N ILE A 33 -5.30 1.67 12.22
CA ILE A 33 -3.86 1.83 12.01
C ILE A 33 -3.53 3.06 11.16
N THR A 34 -2.41 3.70 11.54
CA THR A 34 -1.68 4.63 10.68
C THR A 34 -0.30 4.06 10.32
N ILE A 35 0.05 4.03 9.03
CA ILE A 35 1.39 3.64 8.55
C ILE A 35 2.04 4.81 7.82
N ILE A 36 3.29 5.12 8.18
CA ILE A 36 4.15 6.07 7.47
C ILE A 36 5.46 5.36 7.11
N LEU A 37 5.79 5.36 5.82
CA LEU A 37 6.94 4.61 5.31
C LEU A 37 7.81 5.48 4.39
N LEU A 38 9.11 5.54 4.69
CA LEU A 38 10.11 6.19 3.86
C LEU A 38 11.19 5.17 3.48
N ILE A 39 11.25 4.76 2.22
CA ILE A 39 12.14 3.68 1.79
C ILE A 39 12.89 4.03 0.51
N VAL A 40 14.19 3.70 0.51
CA VAL A 40 15.04 3.69 -0.67
C VAL A 40 15.50 2.26 -0.94
N GLY A 41 14.97 1.63 -1.98
CA GLY A 41 15.28 0.25 -2.36
C GLY A 41 14.04 -0.53 -2.83
N PRO A 42 14.22 -1.81 -3.23
CA PRO A 42 13.12 -2.70 -3.58
C PRO A 42 12.27 -3.07 -2.37
N ILE A 43 10.95 -3.15 -2.55
CA ILE A 43 10.01 -3.40 -1.47
C ILE A 43 8.94 -4.39 -1.90
N THR A 44 8.67 -5.34 -1.01
CA THR A 44 7.47 -6.16 -1.05
C THR A 44 6.66 -5.93 0.22
N ILE A 45 5.39 -5.55 0.08
CA ILE A 45 4.47 -5.34 1.20
C ILE A 45 3.25 -6.24 1.03
N THR A 46 2.92 -6.97 2.10
CA THR A 46 1.65 -7.72 2.23
C THR A 46 0.93 -7.26 3.50
N LEU A 47 -0.30 -6.75 3.36
CA LEU A 47 -1.12 -6.33 4.49
C LEU A 47 -2.43 -7.12 4.52
N LEU A 48 -2.74 -7.68 5.69
CA LEU A 48 -4.05 -8.21 6.05
C LEU A 48 -4.60 -7.41 7.23
N ILE A 49 -5.66 -6.63 7.01
CA ILE A 49 -6.18 -5.71 8.02
C ILE A 49 -7.69 -5.78 8.14
N VAL A 50 -8.17 -5.84 9.39
CA VAL A 50 -9.56 -5.60 9.75
C VAL A 50 -9.64 -4.33 10.59
N GLY A 51 -10.16 -3.26 10.00
CA GLY A 51 -10.28 -1.95 10.64
C GLY A 51 -9.96 -0.77 9.71
N PRO A 52 -10.17 0.48 10.18
CA PRO A 52 -9.83 1.68 9.44
C PRO A 52 -8.31 1.85 9.26
N ILE A 53 -7.88 2.28 8.09
CA ILE A 53 -6.46 2.40 7.76
C ILE A 53 -6.16 3.74 7.10
N THR A 54 -5.07 4.35 7.54
CA THR A 54 -4.42 5.47 6.85
C THR A 54 -2.98 5.08 6.51
N VAL A 55 -2.61 5.15 5.23
CA VAL A 55 -1.25 4.84 4.76
C VAL A 55 -0.65 6.02 4.01
N THR A 56 0.58 6.36 4.36
CA THR A 56 1.42 7.31 3.61
C THR A 56 2.75 6.68 3.27
N PHE A 57 3.07 6.54 1.98
CA PHE A 57 4.33 5.98 1.50
C PHE A 57 5.11 6.98 0.64
N LEU A 58 6.41 7.11 0.91
CA LEU A 58 7.40 7.75 0.04
C LEU A 58 8.48 6.72 -0.29
N ILE A 59 8.54 6.30 -1.55
CA ILE A 59 9.40 5.20 -1.97
C ILE A 59 10.19 5.56 -3.22
N VAL A 60 11.48 5.22 -3.19
CA VAL A 60 12.36 5.22 -4.36
C VAL A 60 12.84 3.80 -4.61
N GLY A 61 12.34 3.16 -5.67
CA GLY A 61 12.68 1.79 -6.04
C GLY A 61 11.47 0.98 -6.52
N PRO A 62 11.70 -0.29 -6.93
CA PRO A 62 10.63 -1.22 -7.31
C PRO A 62 9.73 -1.57 -6.14
N ILE A 63 8.42 -1.67 -6.39
CA ILE A 63 7.42 -1.99 -5.37
C ILE A 63 6.49 -3.09 -5.84
N THR A 64 6.24 -4.03 -4.93
CA THR A 64 5.09 -4.93 -4.99
C THR A 64 4.25 -4.76 -3.72
N ILE A 65 2.97 -4.43 -3.86
CA ILE A 65 2.02 -4.32 -2.75
C ILE A 65 0.84 -5.28 -2.96
N ILE A 66 0.52 -6.05 -1.93
CA ILE A 66 -0.69 -6.86 -1.84
C ILE A 66 -1.47 -6.41 -0.61
N LEU A 67 -2.72 -6.03 -0.81
CA LEU A 67 -3.55 -5.46 0.24
C LEU A 67 -4.90 -6.19 0.32
N LEU A 68 -5.17 -6.77 1.50
CA LEU A 68 -6.45 -7.39 1.84
C LEU A 68 -7.04 -6.67 3.06
N ILE A 69 -8.09 -5.89 2.84
CA ILE A 69 -8.65 -5.01 3.88
C ILE A 69 -10.17 -5.15 4.00
N VAL A 70 -10.63 -5.18 5.24
CA VAL A 70 -12.03 -4.93 5.61
C VAL A 70 -12.10 -3.66 6.47
N GLY A 71 -12.62 -2.58 5.91
CA GLY A 71 -12.76 -1.28 6.57
C GLY A 71 -12.49 -0.08 5.65
N PRO A 72 -12.70 1.15 6.15
CA PRO A 72 -12.35 2.38 5.44
C PRO A 72 -10.84 2.53 5.22
N ILE A 73 -10.45 3.07 4.06
CA ILE A 73 -9.04 3.23 3.72
C ILE A 73 -8.77 4.60 3.12
N THR A 74 -7.71 5.24 3.61
CA THR A 74 -7.05 6.36 2.94
C THR A 74 -5.61 5.99 2.61
N ILE A 75 -5.23 6.11 1.34
CA ILE A 75 -3.90 5.79 0.84
C ILE A 75 -3.32 7.02 0.14
N THR A 76 -2.11 7.43 0.53
CA THR A 76 -1.30 8.43 -0.18
C THR A 76 0.06 7.86 -0.52
N LEU A 77 0.39 7.79 -1.81
CA LEU A 77 1.65 7.20 -2.30
C LEU A 77 2.40 8.20 -3.19
N LEU A 78 3.67 8.41 -2.88
CA LEU A 78 4.65 9.06 -3.73
C LEU A 78 5.74 8.06 -4.09
N ILE A 79 5.84 7.68 -5.36
CA ILE A 79 6.74 6.62 -5.79
C ILE A 79 7.55 7.02 -7.01
N VAL A 80 8.85 6.71 -6.97
CA VAL A 80 9.74 6.73 -8.14
C VAL A 80 10.25 5.30 -8.37
N GLY A 81 9.77 4.66 -9.43
CA GLY A 81 10.09 3.29 -9.78
C GLY A 81 8.91 2.49 -10.33
N PRO A 82 9.14 1.24 -10.78
CA PRO A 82 8.09 0.35 -11.24
C PRO A 82 7.24 -0.17 -10.07
N ILE A 83 5.94 -0.30 -10.30
CA ILE A 83 4.98 -0.68 -9.26
C ILE A 83 4.05 -1.77 -9.75
N THR A 84 3.84 -2.77 -8.91
CA THR A 84 2.72 -3.72 -9.02
C THR A 84 1.89 -3.64 -7.75
N VAL A 85 0.59 -3.41 -7.87
CA VAL A 85 -0.34 -3.41 -6.73
C VAL A 85 -1.54 -4.29 -6.98
N THR A 86 -1.92 -5.06 -5.97
CA THR A 86 -3.17 -5.81 -5.91
C THR A 86 -3.97 -5.39 -4.68
N PHE A 87 -5.22 -4.97 -4.90
CA PHE A 87 -6.16 -4.55 -3.86
C PHE A 87 -7.37 -5.49 -3.81
N LEU A 88 -7.65 -6.05 -2.63
CA LEU A 88 -8.93 -6.66 -2.28
C LEU A 88 -9.50 -5.93 -1.07
N ILE A 89 -10.56 -5.15 -1.28
CA ILE A 89 -11.04 -4.22 -0.26
C ILE A 89 -12.56 -4.31 -0.12
N VAL A 90 -13.02 -4.40 1.12
CA VAL A 90 -14.43 -4.22 1.50
C VAL A 90 -14.54 -2.98 2.39
N GLY A 91 -15.09 -1.89 1.83
CA GLY A 91 -15.22 -0.61 2.51
C GLY A 91 -14.98 0.60 1.59
N PRO A 92 -15.21 1.83 2.10
CA PRO A 92 -14.95 3.05 1.37
C PRO A 92 -13.44 3.31 1.20
N ILE A 93 -13.05 3.82 0.03
CA ILE A 93 -11.65 4.02 -0.34
C ILE A 93 -11.41 5.43 -0.84
N THR A 94 -10.32 6.04 -0.36
CA THR A 94 -9.69 7.21 -0.98
C THR A 94 -8.23 6.90 -1.29
N ILE A 95 -7.83 7.04 -2.56
CA ILE A 95 -6.45 6.85 -3.01
C ILE A 95 -5.95 8.14 -3.67
N ILE A 96 -4.76 8.58 -3.25
CA ILE A 96 -3.99 9.64 -3.88
C ILE A 96 -2.65 9.06 -4.29
N LEU A 97 -2.33 9.15 -5.58
CA LEU A 97 -1.17 8.48 -6.13
C LEU A 97 -0.37 9.39 -7.08
N LEU A 98 0.90 9.60 -6.75
CA LEU A 98 1.89 10.29 -7.57
C LEU A 98 3.03 9.33 -7.91
N ILE A 99 3.14 8.96 -9.17
CA ILE A 99 4.10 7.95 -9.62
C ILE A 99 4.92 8.44 -10.81
N VAL A 100 6.23 8.18 -10.75
CA VAL A 100 7.14 8.22 -11.90
C VAL A 100 7.65 6.79 -12.16
N GLY A 101 7.15 6.16 -13.22
CA GLY A 101 7.51 4.79 -13.59
C GLY A 101 6.33 3.95 -14.12
N PRO A 102 6.60 2.72 -14.60
CA PRO A 102 5.58 1.75 -15.01
C PRO A 102 4.70 1.29 -13.85
N ILE A 103 3.42 1.08 -14.12
CA ILE A 103 2.45 0.67 -13.11
C ILE A 103 1.55 -0.44 -13.62
N THR A 104 1.33 -1.43 -12.76
CA THR A 104 0.27 -2.41 -12.91
C THR A 104 -0.59 -2.40 -11.64
N ILE A 105 -1.90 -2.17 -11.80
CA ILE A 105 -2.86 -2.17 -10.69
C ILE A 105 -3.95 -3.20 -10.98
N THR A 106 -4.22 -4.06 -10.00
CA THR A 106 -5.40 -4.93 -9.97
C THR A 106 -6.25 -4.57 -8.76
N PHE A 107 -7.56 -4.42 -8.95
CA PHE A 107 -8.47 -4.10 -7.86
C PHE A 107 -9.77 -4.91 -7.91
N LEU A 108 -10.18 -5.39 -6.74
CA LEU A 108 -11.49 -5.93 -6.42
C LEU A 108 -12.01 -5.18 -5.19
N ILE A 109 -13.01 -4.32 -5.40
CA ILE A 109 -13.46 -3.38 -4.36
C ILE A 109 -14.97 -3.45 -4.20
N VAL A 110 -15.41 -3.63 -2.95
CA VAL A 110 -16.82 -3.52 -2.56
C VAL A 110 -16.99 -2.28 -1.68
N GLY A 111 -17.46 -1.18 -2.27
CA GLY A 111 -17.69 0.09 -1.57
C GLY A 111 -17.46 1.31 -2.47
N PRO A 112 -17.72 2.53 -1.98
CA PRO A 112 -17.46 3.74 -2.75
C PRO A 112 -15.96 4.00 -2.87
N ILE A 113 -15.55 4.53 -4.03
CA ILE A 113 -14.14 4.74 -4.38
C ILE A 113 -13.94 6.18 -4.83
N THR A 114 -12.88 6.81 -4.34
CA THR A 114 -12.34 8.06 -4.86
C THR A 114 -10.85 7.87 -5.15
N ILE A 115 -10.43 8.14 -6.39
CA ILE A 115 -9.03 8.00 -6.83
C ILE A 115 -8.58 9.32 -7.47
N MET A 116 -7.44 9.83 -7.02
CA MET A 116 -6.70 10.91 -7.66
C MET A 116 -5.33 10.39 -8.10
N LEU A 117 -5.01 10.56 -9.38
CA LEU A 117 -3.87 9.90 -10.01
C LEU A 117 -3.06 10.88 -10.85
N LEU A 118 -1.74 10.91 -10.62
CA LEU A 118 -0.77 11.57 -11.48
C LEU A 118 0.37 10.59 -11.76
N ILE A 119 0.47 10.16 -13.03
CA ILE A 119 1.43 9.16 -13.47
C ILE A 119 2.27 9.71 -14.61
N VAL A 120 3.58 9.54 -14.49
CA VAL A 120 4.54 9.71 -15.58
C VAL A 120 5.11 8.33 -15.91
N GLY A 121 4.52 7.66 -16.90
CA GLY A 121 4.90 6.30 -17.29
C GLY A 121 3.72 5.48 -17.83
N PRO A 122 3.98 4.26 -18.32
CA PRO A 122 2.92 3.36 -18.77
C PRO A 122 2.08 2.85 -17.59
N ILE A 123 0.77 2.73 -17.81
CA ILE A 123 -0.17 2.18 -16.83
C ILE A 123 -0.96 1.02 -17.43
N THR A 124 -1.05 -0.08 -16.67
CA THR A 124 -2.00 -1.17 -16.89
C THR A 124 -2.91 -1.29 -15.67
N THR A 125 -4.22 -1.40 -15.92
CA THR A 125 -5.23 -1.57 -14.86
C THR A 125 -6.12 -2.76 -15.17
N PHE A 126 -6.51 -3.48 -14.12
CA PHE A 126 -7.48 -4.56 -14.17
C PHE A 126 -8.47 -4.42 -13.03
N GLU A 127 -9.75 -4.35 -13.37
CA GLU A 127 -10.86 -4.21 -12.43
C GLU A 127 -11.69 -5.48 -12.47
N ILE A 128 -11.92 -6.09 -11.31
CA ILE A 128 -12.95 -7.10 -11.13
C ILE A 128 -14.02 -6.46 -10.26
N GLY A 129 -15.22 -6.26 -10.81
CA GLY A 129 -16.40 -5.78 -10.08
C GLY A 129 -17.13 -6.91 -9.37
#